data_AF-A0A956NJ37-F1
#
_entry.id   AF-A0A956NJ37-F1
#
_cell.length_a   1.000
_cell.length_b   1.000
_cell.length_c   1.000
_cell.angle_alpha   90.00
_cell.angle_beta   90.00
_cell.angle_gamma   90.00
#
_symmetry.space_group_name_H-M   'P 1'
#
loop_
_entity.id
_entity.type
_entity.pdbx_description
1 polymer ?
#
loop_
_entity_poly.entity_id
_entity_poly.type
_entity_poly.pdbx_seq_one_letter_code
_entity_poly.pdbx_strand_id
1 'polypeptide(L)'
;MRSKGRSRLVKQARAIAIREEKLLNEMKRNGRKMLRRSDFLWHILVENAATLGSSRGYAGLIKTLENYRRVEYSAAIRVPRVRLESHLSKALLAGKVRMPRQKARNLARCLDLIEALGGAARARKAALSMPGTDAKIAFLKLFPGVGPKYARNTWMNVHHEDFRNTIAIDSRIQSISDAMSVSFRSYEEHEAFYRDVARDAGMDAWDLDRIMYRFRDEVLEAMSRG
;
A
#
# COMPACT_ATOMS: atom_id res chain seq x y z
N MET A 1 11.87 11.68 -30.36
CA MET A 1 12.26 10.32 -29.89
C MET A 1 11.43 9.80 -28.71
N ARG A 2 10.87 10.65 -27.83
CA ARG A 2 10.09 10.26 -26.63
C ARG A 2 8.77 9.48 -26.88
N SER A 3 8.24 9.44 -28.11
CA SER A 3 6.91 8.88 -28.40
C SER A 3 6.88 7.35 -28.55
N LYS A 4 7.97 6.70 -28.99
CA LYS A 4 7.98 5.25 -29.24
C LYS A 4 7.87 4.44 -27.95
N GLY A 5 8.66 4.77 -26.92
CA GLY A 5 8.60 4.11 -25.60
C GLY A 5 7.23 4.24 -24.94
N ARG A 6 6.69 5.47 -24.88
CA ARG A 6 5.32 5.72 -24.39
C ARG A 6 4.28 4.89 -25.15
N SER A 7 4.31 4.90 -26.48
CA SER A 7 3.35 4.13 -27.29
C SER A 7 3.43 2.62 -27.04
N ARG A 8 4.65 2.08 -26.87
CA ARG A 8 4.83 0.66 -26.49
C ARG A 8 4.25 0.38 -25.11
N LEU A 9 4.52 1.25 -24.12
CA LEU A 9 3.98 1.08 -22.77
C LEU A 9 2.46 1.10 -22.76
N VAL A 10 1.84 2.04 -23.48
CA VAL A 10 0.38 2.12 -23.65
C VAL A 10 -0.17 0.82 -24.24
N LYS A 11 0.41 0.31 -25.33
CA LYS A 11 -0.03 -0.93 -25.97
C LYS A 11 0.12 -2.13 -25.03
N GLN A 12 1.27 -2.27 -24.37
CA GLN A 12 1.55 -3.39 -23.48
C GLN A 12 0.64 -3.36 -22.25
N ALA A 13 0.47 -2.19 -21.62
CA ALA A 13 -0.42 -2.04 -20.48
C ALA A 13 -1.86 -2.38 -20.86
N ARG A 14 -2.35 -1.90 -22.01
CA ARG A 14 -3.70 -2.23 -22.49
C ARG A 14 -3.87 -3.74 -22.73
N ALA A 15 -2.90 -4.39 -23.35
CA ALA A 15 -2.95 -5.84 -23.59
C ALA A 15 -3.01 -6.63 -22.27
N ILE A 16 -2.18 -6.27 -21.29
CA ILE A 16 -2.20 -6.89 -19.96
C ILE A 16 -3.52 -6.61 -19.25
N ALA A 17 -4.05 -5.38 -19.30
CA ALA A 17 -5.30 -5.02 -18.64
C ALA A 17 -6.49 -5.84 -19.15
N ILE A 18 -6.57 -6.06 -20.46
CA ILE A 18 -7.60 -6.91 -21.08
C ILE A 18 -7.43 -8.37 -20.63
N ARG A 19 -6.20 -8.89 -20.69
CA ARG A 19 -5.89 -10.27 -20.28
C ARG A 19 -6.19 -10.54 -18.80
N GLU A 20 -5.90 -9.56 -17.95
CA GLU A 20 -5.90 -9.68 -16.48
C GLU A 20 -7.06 -8.94 -15.81
N GLU A 21 -8.10 -8.60 -16.57
CA GLU A 21 -9.24 -7.80 -16.09
C GLU A 21 -9.85 -8.41 -14.80
N LYS A 22 -10.06 -9.73 -14.79
CA LYS A 22 -10.62 -10.45 -13.63
C LYS A 22 -9.76 -10.26 -12.38
N LEU A 23 -8.44 -10.33 -12.52
CA LEU A 23 -7.49 -10.16 -11.43
C LEU A 23 -7.52 -8.71 -10.92
N LEU A 24 -7.46 -7.72 -11.80
CA LEU A 24 -7.52 -6.31 -11.42
C LEU A 24 -8.83 -6.01 -10.69
N ASN A 25 -9.96 -6.48 -11.22
CA ASN A 25 -11.27 -6.35 -10.57
C ASN A 25 -11.35 -7.07 -9.22
N GLU A 26 -10.69 -8.21 -9.05
CA GLU A 26 -10.58 -8.87 -7.76
C GLU A 26 -9.75 -8.04 -6.75
N MET A 27 -8.60 -7.51 -7.16
CA MET A 27 -7.78 -6.64 -6.32
C MET A 27 -8.57 -5.40 -5.87
N LYS A 28 -9.28 -4.75 -6.81
CA LYS A 28 -10.17 -3.62 -6.53
C LYS A 28 -11.25 -3.98 -5.50
N ARG A 29 -11.92 -5.12 -5.66
CA ARG A 29 -12.96 -5.61 -4.73
C ARG A 29 -12.38 -5.92 -3.34
N ASN A 30 -11.23 -6.59 -3.28
CA ASN A 30 -10.55 -6.94 -2.04
C ASN A 30 -10.10 -5.70 -1.28
N GLY A 31 -9.52 -4.71 -1.98
CA GLY A 31 -9.15 -3.42 -1.40
C GLY A 31 -10.36 -2.70 -0.81
N ARG A 32 -11.46 -2.60 -1.56
CA ARG A 32 -12.72 -2.00 -1.04
C ARG A 32 -13.32 -2.77 0.12
N LYS A 33 -13.18 -4.11 0.16
CA LYS A 33 -13.60 -4.94 1.30
C LYS A 33 -12.77 -4.62 2.54
N MET A 34 -11.47 -4.43 2.38
CA MET A 34 -10.57 -4.03 3.47
C MET A 34 -10.98 -2.70 4.09
N LEU A 35 -11.35 -1.72 3.25
CA LEU A 35 -11.79 -0.39 3.68
C LEU A 35 -13.06 -0.42 4.55
N ARG A 36 -13.89 -1.47 4.43
CA ARG A 36 -15.13 -1.64 5.19
C ARG A 36 -14.94 -2.21 6.60
N ARG A 37 -13.74 -2.71 6.93
CA ARG A 37 -13.44 -3.19 8.29
C ARG A 37 -13.64 -2.07 9.30
N SER A 38 -14.31 -2.35 10.42
CA SER A 38 -14.46 -1.37 11.51
C SER A 38 -13.12 -1.01 12.16
N ASP A 39 -12.18 -1.95 12.18
CA ASP A 39 -10.80 -1.81 12.65
C ASP A 39 -9.79 -1.54 11.53
N PHE A 40 -10.24 -1.05 10.36
CA PHE A 40 -9.42 -0.82 9.17
C PHE A 40 -8.05 -0.21 9.50
N LEU A 41 -8.03 0.89 10.26
CA LEU A 41 -6.80 1.60 10.60
C LEU A 41 -5.84 0.76 11.42
N TRP A 42 -6.33 0.00 12.42
CA TRP A 42 -5.49 -0.92 13.17
C TRP A 42 -4.94 -2.03 12.28
N HIS A 43 -5.79 -2.64 11.45
CA HIS A 43 -5.41 -3.72 10.56
C HIS A 43 -4.26 -3.32 9.63
N ILE A 44 -4.35 -2.17 8.96
CA ILE A 44 -3.29 -1.69 8.05
C ILE A 44 -1.97 -1.38 8.77
N LEU A 45 -2.02 -0.95 10.03
CA LEU A 45 -0.81 -0.68 10.82
C LEU A 45 -0.10 -1.99 11.18
N VAL A 46 -0.87 -3.01 11.56
CA VAL A 46 -0.35 -4.37 11.79
C VAL A 46 0.21 -4.98 10.51
N GLU A 47 -0.48 -4.82 9.37
CA GLU A 47 -0.02 -5.30 8.06
C GLU A 47 1.29 -4.59 7.63
N ASN A 48 1.38 -3.27 7.82
CA ASN A 48 2.60 -2.51 7.57
C ASN A 48 3.75 -3.02 8.43
N ALA A 49 3.53 -3.18 9.75
CA ALA A 49 4.51 -3.77 10.64
C ALA A 49 4.94 -5.18 10.17
N ALA A 50 4.01 -6.00 9.68
CA ALA A 50 4.29 -7.35 9.19
C ALA A 50 5.16 -7.35 7.91
N THR A 51 4.98 -6.37 7.02
CA THR A 51 5.62 -6.32 5.70
C THR A 51 6.90 -5.48 5.66
N LEU A 52 7.09 -4.53 6.58
CA LEU A 52 8.24 -3.63 6.60
C LEU A 52 9.56 -4.41 6.73
N GLY A 53 10.37 -4.40 5.66
CA GLY A 53 11.68 -5.05 5.59
C GLY A 53 11.67 -6.54 5.24
N SER A 54 10.51 -7.21 5.12
CA SER A 54 10.37 -8.57 4.55
C SER A 54 8.90 -8.98 4.39
N SER A 55 8.54 -9.58 3.24
CA SER A 55 7.22 -10.18 3.01
C SER A 55 6.94 -11.43 3.85
N ARG A 56 7.98 -12.06 4.43
CA ARG A 56 7.82 -13.25 5.29
C ARG A 56 6.96 -12.98 6.53
N GLY A 57 7.05 -11.77 7.08
CA GLY A 57 6.25 -11.39 8.24
C GLY A 57 4.75 -11.34 7.93
N TYR A 58 4.35 -10.99 6.70
CA TYR A 58 2.96 -11.07 6.28
C TYR A 58 2.45 -12.51 6.25
N ALA A 59 3.24 -13.43 5.68
CA ALA A 59 2.89 -14.84 5.66
C ALA A 59 2.82 -15.44 7.08
N GLY A 60 3.77 -15.12 7.95
CA GLY A 60 3.83 -15.68 9.30
C GLY A 60 2.83 -15.06 10.29
N LEU A 61 2.52 -13.77 10.17
CA LEU A 61 1.61 -13.05 11.06
C LEU A 61 0.19 -12.97 10.51
N ILE A 62 -0.01 -12.38 9.34
CA ILE A 62 -1.34 -12.05 8.80
C ILE A 62 -2.04 -13.29 8.23
N LYS A 63 -1.31 -14.14 7.50
CA LYS A 63 -1.89 -15.37 6.92
C LYS A 63 -2.01 -16.54 7.91
N THR A 64 -1.39 -16.43 9.10
CA THR A 64 -1.51 -17.45 10.15
C THR A 64 -2.57 -17.03 11.15
N LEU A 65 -3.75 -17.65 11.09
CA LEU A 65 -4.92 -17.26 11.89
C LEU A 65 -4.62 -17.18 13.40
N GLU A 66 -3.85 -18.15 13.92
CA GLU A 66 -3.45 -18.17 15.33
C GLU A 66 -2.63 -16.93 15.72
N ASN A 67 -1.60 -16.59 14.95
CA ASN A 67 -0.77 -15.42 15.21
C ASN A 67 -1.55 -14.12 14.99
N TYR A 68 -2.38 -14.07 13.94
CA TYR A 68 -3.18 -12.90 13.61
C TYR A 68 -4.17 -12.56 14.73
N ARG A 69 -4.91 -13.55 15.26
CA ARG A 69 -5.86 -13.37 16.38
C ARG A 69 -5.25 -12.69 17.60
N ARG A 70 -3.95 -12.90 17.85
CA ARG A 70 -3.24 -12.29 18.99
C ARG A 70 -3.02 -10.79 18.82
N VAL A 71 -3.02 -10.29 17.58
CA VAL A 71 -2.76 -8.89 17.23
C VAL A 71 -3.99 -8.20 16.65
N GLU A 72 -5.14 -8.86 16.56
CA GLU A 72 -6.41 -8.22 16.21
C GLU A 72 -6.73 -7.10 17.21
N TYR A 73 -7.44 -6.06 16.75
CA TYR A 73 -7.75 -4.90 17.58
C TYR A 73 -8.46 -5.31 18.88
N SER A 74 -9.48 -6.18 18.77
CA SER A 74 -10.25 -6.71 19.88
C SER A 74 -9.41 -7.46 20.92
N ALA A 75 -8.33 -8.14 20.48
CA ALA A 75 -7.40 -8.80 21.38
C ALA A 75 -6.43 -7.79 22.01
N ALA A 76 -5.89 -6.87 21.21
CA ALA A 76 -4.90 -5.89 21.65
C ALA A 76 -5.45 -4.92 22.71
N ILE A 77 -6.71 -4.50 22.61
CA ILE A 77 -7.34 -3.62 23.61
C ILE A 77 -7.55 -4.32 24.97
N ARG A 78 -7.64 -5.64 25.00
CA ARG A 78 -7.83 -6.42 26.25
C ARG A 78 -6.52 -6.66 27.00
N VAL A 79 -5.38 -6.41 26.36
CA VAL A 79 -4.08 -6.56 27.00
C VAL A 79 -3.79 -5.32 27.85
N PRO A 80 -3.46 -5.48 29.16
CA PRO A 80 -3.04 -4.36 29.99
C PRO A 80 -1.89 -3.58 29.34
N ARG A 81 -1.95 -2.24 29.33
CA ARG A 81 -0.98 -1.39 28.61
C ARG A 81 0.48 -1.68 28.98
N VAL A 82 0.74 -1.94 30.27
CA VAL A 82 2.07 -2.33 30.78
C VAL A 82 2.62 -3.64 30.19
N ARG A 83 1.76 -4.51 29.63
CA ARG A 83 2.15 -5.78 28.99
C ARG A 83 2.01 -5.74 27.46
N LEU A 84 1.41 -4.71 26.88
CA LEU A 84 1.04 -4.65 25.47
C LEU A 84 2.25 -4.80 24.55
N GLU A 85 3.32 -4.04 24.78
CA GLU A 85 4.54 -4.12 23.95
C GLU A 85 5.14 -5.54 23.97
N SER A 86 5.24 -6.17 25.14
CA SER A 86 5.76 -7.54 25.28
C SER A 86 4.86 -8.57 24.57
N HIS A 87 3.54 -8.44 24.73
CA HIS A 87 2.56 -9.29 24.04
C HIS A 87 2.68 -9.18 22.52
N LEU A 88 2.66 -7.95 21.99
CA LEU A 88 2.83 -7.70 20.56
C LEU A 88 4.18 -8.20 20.06
N SER A 89 5.27 -7.96 20.78
CA SER A 89 6.60 -8.42 20.38
C SER A 89 6.67 -9.94 20.27
N LYS A 90 6.01 -10.69 21.16
CA LYS A 90 5.94 -12.16 21.09
C LYS A 90 5.16 -12.63 19.87
N ALA A 91 4.02 -12.00 19.57
CA ALA A 91 3.22 -12.35 18.40
C ALA A 91 3.95 -12.02 17.08
N LEU A 92 4.60 -10.86 17.01
CA LEU A 92 5.42 -10.45 15.86
C LEU A 92 6.60 -11.40 15.65
N LEU A 93 7.29 -11.80 16.72
CA LEU A 93 8.38 -12.77 16.65
C LEU A 93 7.89 -14.13 16.15
N ALA A 94 6.78 -14.64 16.67
CA ALA A 94 6.16 -15.89 16.22
C ALA A 94 5.76 -15.82 14.74
N GLY A 95 5.29 -14.66 14.28
CA GLY A 95 5.01 -14.37 12.88
C GLY A 95 6.26 -14.13 12.00
N LYS A 96 7.47 -14.33 12.52
CA LYS A 96 8.76 -14.09 11.82
C LYS A 96 8.91 -12.66 11.30
N VAL A 97 8.29 -11.69 11.98
CA VAL A 97 8.38 -10.27 11.64
C VAL A 97 9.75 -9.73 12.05
N ARG A 98 10.44 -9.02 11.14
CA ARG A 98 11.71 -8.36 11.44
C ARG A 98 11.54 -7.21 12.43
N MET A 99 12.54 -7.00 13.28
CA MET A 99 12.56 -5.95 14.31
C MET A 99 11.32 -6.00 15.22
N PRO A 100 10.96 -7.17 15.78
CA PRO A 100 9.67 -7.36 16.45
C PRO A 100 9.51 -6.44 17.66
N ARG A 101 10.58 -6.19 18.44
CA ARG A 101 10.55 -5.29 19.60
C ARG A 101 10.23 -3.84 19.20
N GLN A 102 10.97 -3.29 18.25
CA GLN A 102 10.75 -1.91 17.78
C GLN A 102 9.35 -1.73 17.17
N LYS A 103 8.90 -2.70 16.38
CA LYS A 103 7.56 -2.64 15.77
C LYS A 103 6.45 -2.83 16.80
N ALA A 104 6.66 -3.66 17.82
CA ALA A 104 5.72 -3.80 18.92
C ALA A 104 5.55 -2.49 19.69
N ARG A 105 6.64 -1.78 19.97
CA ARG A 105 6.60 -0.45 20.57
C ARG A 105 5.83 0.56 19.71
N ASN A 106 6.11 0.58 18.41
CA ASN A 106 5.38 1.45 17.48
C ASN A 106 3.88 1.11 17.46
N LEU A 107 3.52 -0.18 17.35
CA LEU A 107 2.13 -0.63 17.36
C LEU A 107 1.41 -0.33 18.68
N ALA A 108 2.09 -0.47 19.83
CA ALA A 108 1.53 -0.09 21.12
C ALA A 108 1.14 1.40 21.14
N ARG A 109 2.05 2.29 20.69
CA ARG A 109 1.78 3.72 20.55
C ARG A 109 0.69 4.02 19.52
N CYS A 110 0.64 3.27 18.43
CA CYS A 110 -0.45 3.39 17.46
C CYS A 110 -1.81 3.02 18.06
N LEU A 111 -1.85 2.00 18.93
CA LEU A 111 -3.07 1.64 19.63
C LEU A 111 -3.50 2.78 20.55
N ASP A 112 -2.58 3.38 21.30
CA ASP A 112 -2.88 4.54 22.15
C ASP A 112 -3.47 5.71 21.34
N LEU A 113 -2.92 6.00 20.15
CA LEU A 113 -3.48 7.02 19.25
C LEU A 113 -4.88 6.66 18.74
N ILE A 114 -5.14 5.40 18.41
CA ILE A 114 -6.47 4.94 18.00
C ILE A 114 -7.47 5.08 19.15
N GLU A 115 -7.08 4.71 20.37
CA GLU A 115 -7.93 4.85 21.55
C GLU A 115 -8.20 6.32 21.88
N ALA A 116 -7.21 7.19 21.74
CA ALA A 116 -7.36 8.64 21.92
C ALA A 116 -8.34 9.26 20.90
N LEU A 117 -8.43 8.70 19.69
CA LEU A 117 -9.45 9.05 18.68
C LEU A 117 -10.85 8.48 19.03
N GLY A 118 -10.99 7.78 20.15
CA GLY A 118 -12.22 7.15 20.61
C GLY A 118 -12.45 5.76 20.02
N GLY A 119 -11.36 5.03 19.76
CA GLY A 119 -11.37 3.64 19.35
C GLY A 119 -11.42 3.43 17.83
N ALA A 120 -11.30 2.17 17.42
CA ALA A 120 -11.13 1.74 16.02
C ALA A 120 -12.13 2.38 15.04
N ALA A 121 -13.42 2.39 15.37
CA ALA A 121 -14.46 2.89 14.48
C ALA A 121 -14.36 4.42 14.26
N ARG A 122 -14.07 5.19 15.31
CA ARG A 122 -13.89 6.65 15.21
C ARG A 122 -12.58 7.00 14.54
N ALA A 123 -11.51 6.26 14.83
CA ALA A 123 -10.23 6.44 14.17
C ALA A 123 -10.31 6.15 12.65
N ARG A 124 -11.07 5.12 12.25
CA ARG A 124 -11.41 4.88 10.84
C ARG A 124 -12.17 6.07 10.24
N LYS A 125 -13.22 6.55 10.91
CA LYS A 125 -14.01 7.70 10.42
C LYS A 125 -13.12 8.93 10.23
N ALA A 126 -12.24 9.22 11.19
CA ALA A 126 -11.27 10.31 11.10
C ALA A 126 -10.36 10.15 9.88
N ALA A 127 -9.75 8.98 9.70
CA ALA A 127 -8.88 8.69 8.55
C ALA A 127 -9.60 8.87 7.19
N LEU A 128 -10.85 8.41 7.08
CA LEU A 128 -11.65 8.54 5.86
C LEU A 128 -12.16 9.96 5.61
N SER A 129 -12.34 10.77 6.66
CA SER A 129 -12.78 12.16 6.53
C SER A 129 -11.71 13.14 6.05
N MET A 130 -10.43 12.73 6.09
CA MET A 130 -9.34 13.59 5.59
C MET A 130 -9.53 13.88 4.10
N PRO A 131 -9.45 15.14 3.65
CA PRO A 131 -9.72 15.49 2.26
C PRO A 131 -8.51 15.23 1.35
N GLY A 132 -8.74 14.51 0.25
CA GLY A 132 -7.73 14.30 -0.78
C GLY A 132 -6.53 13.47 -0.32
N THR A 133 -5.55 13.32 -1.21
CA THR A 133 -4.40 12.43 -1.01
C THR A 133 -3.45 12.94 0.06
N ASP A 134 -3.18 14.23 0.09
CA ASP A 134 -2.15 14.81 0.96
C ASP A 134 -2.55 14.78 2.43
N ALA A 135 -3.80 15.16 2.75
CA ALA A 135 -4.29 15.09 4.11
C ALA A 135 -4.39 13.63 4.61
N LYS A 136 -4.80 12.71 3.75
CA LYS A 136 -4.83 11.27 4.05
C LYS A 136 -3.45 10.68 4.28
N ILE A 137 -2.45 11.09 3.51
CA ILE A 137 -1.05 10.71 3.72
C ILE A 137 -0.52 11.31 5.03
N ALA A 138 -0.76 12.61 5.26
CA ALA A 138 -0.34 13.30 6.47
C ALA A 138 -0.92 12.66 7.73
N PHE A 139 -2.20 12.30 7.70
CA PHE A 139 -2.87 11.60 8.79
C PHE A 139 -2.20 10.26 9.11
N LEU A 140 -1.93 9.41 8.10
CA LEU A 140 -1.28 8.12 8.35
C LEU A 140 0.16 8.27 8.88
N LYS A 141 0.86 9.34 8.51
CA LYS A 141 2.21 9.63 9.01
C LYS A 141 2.25 10.02 10.49
N LEU A 142 1.11 10.33 11.13
CA LEU A 142 1.03 10.54 12.57
C LEU A 142 1.32 9.24 13.36
N PHE A 143 1.14 8.08 12.73
CA PHE A 143 1.33 6.78 13.35
C PHE A 143 2.80 6.34 13.30
N PRO A 144 3.41 5.98 14.45
CA PRO A 144 4.80 5.51 14.51
C PRO A 144 5.09 4.35 13.55
N GLY A 145 6.16 4.49 12.76
CA GLY A 145 6.57 3.49 11.77
C GLY A 145 5.91 3.61 10.40
N VAL A 146 5.04 4.60 10.18
CA VAL A 146 4.45 4.87 8.86
C VAL A 146 5.20 5.99 8.14
N GLY A 147 6.04 5.60 7.18
CA GLY A 147 6.72 6.55 6.28
C GLY A 147 5.87 6.98 5.08
N PRO A 148 6.29 8.00 4.30
CA PRO A 148 5.54 8.54 3.16
C PRO A 148 5.12 7.48 2.13
N LYS A 149 6.04 6.58 1.76
CA LYS A 149 5.77 5.47 0.83
C LYS A 149 4.62 4.59 1.31
N TYR A 150 4.65 4.20 2.59
CA TYR A 150 3.62 3.32 3.15
C TYR A 150 2.28 4.04 3.27
N ALA A 151 2.29 5.30 3.71
CA ALA A 151 1.08 6.11 3.79
C ALA A 151 0.36 6.19 2.43
N ARG A 152 1.09 6.43 1.33
CA ARG A 152 0.52 6.41 -0.03
C ARG A 152 0.03 5.02 -0.42
N ASN A 153 0.88 4.00 -0.30
CA ASN A 153 0.57 2.65 -0.75
C ASN A 153 -0.63 2.03 0.00
N THR A 154 -0.83 2.38 1.27
CA THR A 154 -1.98 1.91 2.05
C THR A 154 -3.30 2.30 1.38
N TRP A 155 -3.46 3.58 1.01
CA TRP A 155 -4.68 4.06 0.39
C TRP A 155 -4.87 3.53 -1.02
N MET A 156 -3.78 3.38 -1.77
CA MET A 156 -3.81 2.69 -3.06
C MET A 156 -4.21 1.22 -2.88
N ASN A 157 -3.68 0.48 -1.91
CA ASN A 157 -3.97 -0.95 -1.72
C ASN A 157 -5.45 -1.21 -1.42
N VAL A 158 -6.11 -0.27 -0.75
CA VAL A 158 -7.56 -0.35 -0.49
C VAL A 158 -8.44 0.26 -1.57
N HIS A 159 -7.84 0.67 -2.70
CA HIS A 159 -8.54 1.27 -3.83
C HIS A 159 -9.44 2.44 -3.39
N HIS A 160 -8.89 3.29 -2.52
CA HIS A 160 -9.56 4.52 -2.08
C HIS A 160 -9.77 5.46 -3.28
N GLU A 161 -10.92 6.14 -3.34
CA GLU A 161 -11.31 6.98 -4.48
C GLU A 161 -10.30 8.08 -4.81
N ASP A 162 -9.84 8.83 -3.80
CA ASP A 162 -8.80 9.86 -3.94
C ASP A 162 -7.49 9.35 -4.54
N PHE A 163 -7.22 8.04 -4.47
CA PHE A 163 -5.95 7.45 -4.92
C PHE A 163 -6.07 6.66 -6.23
N ARG A 164 -7.26 6.58 -6.85
CA ARG A 164 -7.46 5.84 -8.11
C ARG A 164 -6.71 6.45 -9.29
N ASN A 165 -6.48 7.77 -9.24
CA ASN A 165 -5.75 8.50 -10.26
C ASN A 165 -4.35 8.92 -9.78
N THR A 166 -3.71 8.10 -8.94
CA THR A 166 -2.34 8.32 -8.45
C THR A 166 -1.44 7.15 -8.79
N ILE A 167 -0.14 7.43 -8.89
CA ILE A 167 0.91 6.42 -9.12
C ILE A 167 2.00 6.61 -8.08
N ALA A 168 2.46 5.50 -7.51
CA ALA A 168 3.56 5.54 -6.56
C ALA A 168 4.89 5.44 -7.31
N ILE A 169 5.53 6.59 -7.57
CA ILE A 169 6.88 6.60 -8.14
C ILE A 169 7.87 6.02 -7.12
N ASP A 170 8.27 4.77 -7.33
CA ASP A 170 9.37 4.13 -6.61
C ASP A 170 10.42 3.59 -7.59
N SER A 171 11.47 2.95 -7.06
CA SER A 171 12.60 2.47 -7.85
C SER A 171 12.21 1.56 -9.03
N ARG A 172 11.04 0.92 -8.98
CA ARG A 172 10.58 0.03 -10.06
C ARG A 172 9.97 0.82 -11.20
N ILE A 173 9.21 1.86 -10.88
CA ILE A 173 8.70 2.81 -11.87
C ILE A 173 9.86 3.58 -12.50
N GLN A 174 10.88 3.92 -11.70
CA GLN A 174 12.14 4.48 -12.21
C GLN A 174 12.80 3.53 -13.21
N SER A 175 12.92 2.22 -12.92
CA SER A 175 13.48 1.27 -13.90
C SER A 175 12.74 1.24 -15.24
N ILE A 176 11.40 1.41 -15.22
CA ILE A 176 10.60 1.47 -16.47
C ILE A 176 10.89 2.78 -17.22
N SER A 177 11.04 3.90 -16.50
CA SER A 177 11.43 5.18 -17.08
C SER A 177 12.82 5.11 -17.72
N ASP A 178 13.77 4.49 -17.04
CA ASP A 178 15.14 4.28 -17.52
C ASP A 178 15.14 3.41 -18.79
N ALA A 179 14.37 2.32 -18.81
CA ALA A 179 14.21 1.46 -19.99
C ALA A 179 13.60 2.18 -21.19
N MET A 180 12.79 3.23 -20.96
CA MET A 180 12.26 4.11 -22.01
C MET A 180 13.19 5.29 -22.33
N SER A 181 14.32 5.43 -21.61
CA SER A 181 15.23 6.58 -21.67
C SER A 181 14.51 7.93 -21.48
N VAL A 182 13.60 7.99 -20.51
CA VAL A 182 12.89 9.22 -20.12
C VAL A 182 13.32 9.65 -18.71
N SER A 183 13.44 10.96 -18.52
CA SER A 183 13.75 11.57 -17.22
C SER A 183 12.81 12.75 -16.97
N PHE A 184 12.63 13.08 -15.69
CA PHE A 184 11.65 14.06 -15.22
C PHE A 184 12.33 15.01 -14.23
N ARG A 185 11.90 16.27 -14.21
CA ARG A 185 12.48 17.31 -13.35
C ARG A 185 11.93 17.28 -11.92
N SER A 186 10.76 16.67 -11.75
CA SER A 186 10.03 16.62 -10.49
C SER A 186 9.23 15.33 -10.36
N TYR A 187 8.81 15.03 -9.12
CA TYR A 187 7.93 13.89 -8.85
C TYR A 187 6.59 14.06 -9.57
N GLU A 188 6.06 15.28 -9.58
CA GLU A 188 4.76 15.65 -10.15
C GLU A 188 4.76 15.45 -11.67
N GLU A 189 5.84 15.83 -12.34
CA GLU A 189 6.02 15.60 -13.78
C GLU A 189 6.13 14.10 -14.09
N HIS A 190 6.85 13.35 -13.25
CA HIS A 190 6.99 11.90 -13.38
C HIS A 190 5.64 11.18 -13.22
N GLU A 191 4.87 11.54 -12.19
CA GLU A 191 3.53 11.00 -11.95
C GLU A 191 2.55 11.44 -13.06
N ALA A 192 2.61 12.69 -13.53
CA ALA A 192 1.79 13.17 -14.65
C ALA A 192 2.03 12.36 -15.93
N PHE A 193 3.28 12.04 -16.26
CA PHE A 193 3.60 11.22 -17.42
C PHE A 193 2.92 9.85 -17.38
N TYR A 194 2.94 9.16 -16.24
CA TYR A 194 2.29 7.85 -16.15
C TYR A 194 0.76 7.94 -16.04
N ARG A 195 0.20 9.02 -15.48
CA ARG A 195 -1.25 9.28 -15.57
C ARG A 195 -1.69 9.46 -17.02
N ASP A 196 -0.91 10.17 -17.82
CA ASP A 196 -1.13 10.31 -19.26
C ASP A 196 -1.07 8.96 -19.98
N VAL A 197 -0.11 8.09 -19.64
CA VAL A 197 -0.03 6.72 -20.17
C VAL A 197 -1.28 5.92 -19.83
N ALA A 198 -1.76 5.99 -18.58
CA ALA A 198 -2.96 5.27 -18.15
C ALA A 198 -4.20 5.72 -18.94
N ARG A 199 -4.36 7.04 -19.09
CA ARG A 199 -5.43 7.64 -19.90
C ARG A 199 -5.38 7.15 -21.35
N ASP A 200 -4.22 7.21 -22.00
CA ASP A 200 -4.05 6.75 -23.38
C ASP A 200 -4.31 5.24 -23.50
N ALA A 201 -4.02 4.46 -22.46
CA ALA A 201 -4.29 3.03 -22.41
C ALA A 201 -5.77 2.70 -22.15
N GLY A 202 -6.58 3.68 -21.74
CA GLY A 202 -8.02 3.51 -21.45
C GLY A 202 -8.29 2.94 -20.05
N MET A 203 -7.42 3.23 -19.09
CA MET A 203 -7.54 2.74 -17.70
C MET A 203 -7.26 3.85 -16.69
N ASP A 204 -7.57 3.61 -15.41
CA ASP A 204 -7.16 4.52 -14.35
C ASP A 204 -5.67 4.36 -14.01
N ALA A 205 -5.10 5.37 -13.35
CA ALA A 205 -3.68 5.37 -13.02
C ALA A 205 -3.32 4.24 -12.03
N TRP A 206 -4.28 3.85 -11.19
CA TRP A 206 -4.14 2.72 -10.28
C TRP A 206 -3.96 1.39 -11.02
N ASP A 207 -4.73 1.13 -12.07
CA ASP A 207 -4.61 -0.08 -12.90
C ASP A 207 -3.21 -0.16 -13.50
N LEU A 208 -2.74 0.96 -14.06
CA LEU A 208 -1.39 1.03 -14.61
C LEU A 208 -0.32 0.77 -13.53
N ASP A 209 -0.45 1.35 -12.33
CA ASP A 209 0.46 1.07 -11.20
C ASP A 209 0.48 -0.43 -10.86
N ARG A 210 -0.68 -1.09 -10.80
CA ARG A 210 -0.76 -2.53 -10.51
C ARG A 210 -0.20 -3.39 -11.61
N ILE A 211 -0.39 -3.00 -12.87
CA ILE A 211 0.19 -3.69 -14.02
C ILE A 211 1.72 -3.58 -13.97
N MET A 212 2.26 -2.36 -13.83
CA MET A 212 3.70 -2.11 -13.75
C MET A 212 4.34 -2.79 -12.53
N TYR A 213 3.62 -2.91 -11.42
CA TYR A 213 4.06 -3.64 -10.23
C TYR A 213 4.15 -5.15 -10.49
N ARG A 214 3.07 -5.74 -11.00
CA ARG A 214 2.87 -7.21 -10.99
C ARG A 214 3.43 -7.90 -12.22
N PHE A 215 3.42 -7.21 -13.35
CA PHE A 215 3.91 -7.68 -14.64
C PHE A 215 5.15 -6.89 -15.07
N ARG A 216 5.97 -6.49 -14.09
CA ARG A 216 7.15 -5.64 -14.30
C ARG A 216 8.06 -6.18 -15.39
N ASP A 217 8.33 -7.48 -15.38
CA ASP A 217 9.28 -8.09 -16.31
C ASP A 217 8.73 -8.09 -17.74
N GLU A 218 7.44 -8.41 -17.94
CA GLU A 218 6.76 -8.28 -19.24
C GLU A 218 6.76 -6.83 -19.75
N VAL A 219 6.55 -5.86 -18.85
CA VAL A 219 6.58 -4.43 -19.19
C VAL A 219 7.99 -4.01 -19.60
N LEU A 220 9.02 -4.38 -18.84
CA LEU A 220 10.40 -4.04 -19.16
C LEU A 220 10.87 -4.67 -20.46
N GLU A 221 10.53 -5.95 -20.70
CA GLU A 221 10.86 -6.63 -21.94
C GLU A 221 10.27 -5.88 -23.15
N ALA A 222 9.01 -5.44 -23.05
CA ALA A 222 8.38 -4.65 -24.10
C ALA A 222 9.09 -3.30 -24.35
N MET A 223 9.72 -2.71 -23.32
CA MET A 223 10.47 -1.45 -23.48
C MET A 223 11.84 -1.68 -24.11
N SER A 224 12.51 -2.77 -23.75
CA SER A 224 13.86 -3.14 -24.22
C SER A 224 13.91 -3.69 -25.64
N ARG A 225 12.78 -4.12 -26.24
CA ARG A 225 12.69 -4.49 -27.65
C ARG A 225 12.76 -3.23 -28.54
N GLY A 226 13.95 -2.62 -28.59
CA GLY A 226 14.28 -1.37 -29.28
C GLY A 226 15.24 -1.59 -30.41
#